data_AF-A0A0P7UF15-F1
#
_entry.id   AF-A0A0P7UF15-F1
#
_cell.length_a   1.000
_cell.length_b   1.000
_cell.length_c   1.000
_cell.angle_alpha   90.00
_cell.angle_beta   90.00
_cell.angle_gamma   90.00
#
_symmetry.space_group_name_H-M   'P 1'
#
loop_
_entity.id
_entity.type
_entity.pdbx_description
1 polymer ?
#
loop_
_entity_poly.entity_id
_entity_poly.type
_entity_poly.pdbx_seq_one_letter_code
_entity_poly.pdbx_strand_id
1 'polypeptide(L)'
;MRIFESPSEHEAFRKKQAAEIAGDYKENPNVYFIKQTVVNSCGTVGLLHAAANNKGALEFEDASVLKKFLDETASVSPEERAKQLEGNKADQGKVNFHFITFVNVDGQLYELDGKLEHPVNHGTTTEAAFVMDSAKICRQFVEREKDEMRFSAVALCKA
;
A
#
# COMPACT_ATOMS: atom_id res chain seq x y z
N MET A 1 1.09 -2.22 7.01
CA MET A 1 0.26 -2.41 8.22
C MET A 1 -0.96 -3.23 7.85
N ARG A 2 -1.28 -4.26 8.63
CA ARG A 2 -2.53 -5.03 8.54
C ARG A 2 -3.51 -4.50 9.57
N ILE A 3 -4.71 -4.16 9.14
CA ILE A 3 -5.83 -3.74 10.00
C ILE A 3 -7.01 -4.68 9.80
N PHE A 4 -7.73 -4.98 10.87
CA PHE A 4 -9.06 -5.58 10.75
C PHE A 4 -10.03 -4.53 10.21
N GLU A 5 -10.88 -4.89 9.26
CA GLU A 5 -11.93 -3.98 8.78
C GLU A 5 -13.26 -4.36 9.41
N SER A 6 -13.72 -3.55 10.37
CA SER A 6 -15.14 -3.52 10.70
C SER A 6 -15.92 -2.98 9.49
N PRO A 7 -17.10 -3.55 9.14
CA PRO A 7 -17.84 -3.11 7.96
C PRO A 7 -18.30 -1.64 7.98
N SER A 8 -18.39 -0.98 9.14
CA SER A 8 -19.01 0.34 9.27
C SER A 8 -18.02 1.51 9.37
N GLU A 9 -16.95 1.39 10.16
CA GLU A 9 -16.10 2.56 10.48
C GLU A 9 -14.93 2.72 9.50
N HIS A 10 -14.21 1.64 9.17
CA HIS A 10 -13.13 1.67 8.18
C HIS A 10 -13.63 1.97 6.76
N GLU A 11 -14.79 1.45 6.37
CA GLU A 11 -15.37 1.77 5.07
C GLU A 11 -15.77 3.26 4.98
N ALA A 12 -16.38 3.80 6.04
CA ALA A 12 -16.75 5.23 6.10
C ALA A 12 -15.51 6.14 6.06
N PHE A 13 -14.47 5.80 6.82
CA PHE A 13 -13.21 6.54 6.78
C PHE A 13 -12.57 6.50 5.40
N ARG A 14 -12.47 5.33 4.77
CA ARG A 14 -11.89 5.19 3.44
C ARG A 14 -12.67 6.01 2.41
N LYS A 15 -14.01 6.00 2.46
CA LYS A 15 -14.85 6.84 1.59
C LYS A 15 -14.58 8.32 1.79
N LYS A 16 -14.46 8.77 3.05
CA LYS A 16 -14.12 10.16 3.36
C LYS A 16 -12.74 10.53 2.83
N GLN A 17 -11.73 9.70 3.10
CA GLN A 17 -10.36 9.92 2.65
C GLN A 17 -10.29 9.96 1.11
N ALA A 18 -10.98 9.04 0.42
CA ALA A 18 -11.07 9.05 -1.04
C ALA A 18 -11.69 10.34 -1.60
N ALA A 19 -12.73 10.88 -0.95
CA ALA A 19 -13.36 12.13 -1.35
C ALA A 19 -12.45 13.35 -1.12
N GLU A 20 -11.70 13.36 -0.01
CA GLU A 20 -10.73 14.43 0.29
C GLU A 20 -9.56 14.42 -0.71
N ILE A 21 -9.08 13.24 -1.11
CA ILE A 21 -7.99 13.11 -2.09
C ILE A 21 -8.43 13.52 -3.49
N ALA A 22 -9.64 13.17 -3.91
CA ALA A 22 -10.09 13.39 -5.30
C ALA A 22 -10.02 14.86 -5.76
N GLY A 23 -10.15 15.82 -4.84
CA GLY A 23 -10.07 17.26 -5.15
C GLY A 23 -8.64 17.81 -5.25
N ASP A 24 -7.71 17.26 -4.49
CA ASP A 24 -6.34 17.78 -4.32
C ASP A 24 -5.24 16.85 -4.86
N TYR A 25 -5.63 15.73 -5.47
CA TYR A 25 -4.68 14.74 -5.97
C TYR A 25 -3.74 15.34 -7.02
N LYS A 26 -2.44 15.27 -6.72
CA LYS A 26 -1.36 15.56 -7.65
C LYS A 26 -0.55 14.29 -7.83
N GLU A 27 -0.60 13.77 -9.05
CA GLU A 27 0.16 12.58 -9.41
C GLU A 27 1.67 12.82 -9.24
N ASN A 28 2.34 11.89 -8.57
CA ASN A 28 3.79 11.78 -8.60
C ASN A 28 4.14 10.53 -9.43
N PRO A 29 4.75 10.69 -10.62
CA PRO A 29 5.04 9.56 -11.51
C PRO A 29 6.08 8.58 -10.94
N ASN A 30 6.85 8.97 -9.91
CA ASN A 30 7.79 8.09 -9.24
C ASN A 30 7.12 7.13 -8.24
N VAL A 31 5.87 7.40 -7.86
CA VAL A 31 5.10 6.52 -6.97
C VAL A 31 4.53 5.37 -7.78
N TYR A 32 5.02 4.16 -7.50
CA TYR A 32 4.49 2.95 -8.08
C TYR A 32 3.26 2.47 -7.28
N PHE A 33 2.10 2.45 -7.93
CA PHE A 33 0.81 2.07 -7.34
C PHE A 33 0.10 0.98 -8.17
N ILE A 34 -0.58 0.08 -7.47
CA ILE A 34 -1.36 -1.03 -8.04
C ILE A 34 -2.73 -1.04 -7.36
N LYS A 35 -3.81 -1.14 -8.14
CA LYS A 35 -5.15 -1.36 -7.62
C LYS A 35 -5.36 -2.81 -7.20
N GLN A 36 -6.11 -3.01 -6.13
CA GLN A 36 -6.48 -4.33 -5.66
C GLN A 36 -7.82 -4.73 -6.29
N THR A 37 -7.76 -5.59 -7.31
CA THR A 37 -8.96 -6.12 -8.00
C THR A 37 -9.30 -7.57 -7.58
N VAL A 38 -8.35 -8.27 -6.98
CA VAL A 38 -8.51 -9.65 -6.50
C VAL A 38 -8.83 -9.69 -5.00
N VAL A 39 -9.79 -10.53 -4.61
CA VAL A 39 -10.12 -10.77 -3.21
C VAL A 39 -8.92 -11.41 -2.49
N ASN A 40 -8.59 -10.91 -1.30
CA ASN A 40 -7.44 -11.34 -0.46
C ASN A 40 -6.04 -11.14 -1.07
N SER A 41 -5.87 -10.35 -2.13
CA SER A 41 -4.54 -10.04 -2.65
C SER A 41 -3.85 -8.87 -1.95
N CYS A 42 -4.49 -8.26 -0.93
CA CYS A 42 -3.97 -7.10 -0.21
C CYS A 42 -2.54 -7.30 0.33
N GLY A 43 -2.20 -8.49 0.83
CA GLY A 43 -0.83 -8.81 1.28
C GLY A 43 0.19 -8.78 0.13
N THR A 44 -0.13 -9.40 -1.00
CA THR A 44 0.71 -9.39 -2.20
C THR A 44 0.84 -7.98 -2.79
N VAL A 45 -0.28 -7.24 -2.89
CA VAL A 45 -0.29 -5.85 -3.33
C VAL A 45 0.59 -4.99 -2.43
N GLY A 46 0.49 -5.16 -1.10
CA GLY A 46 1.33 -4.43 -0.16
C GLY A 46 2.82 -4.74 -0.28
N LEU A 47 3.19 -6.01 -0.49
CA LEU A 47 4.58 -6.40 -0.77
C LEU A 47 5.09 -5.82 -2.09
N LEU A 48 4.25 -5.83 -3.14
CA LEU A 48 4.58 -5.21 -4.43
C LEU A 48 4.78 -3.71 -4.30
N HIS A 49 3.91 -3.01 -3.56
CA HIS A 49 4.07 -1.59 -3.26
C HIS A 49 5.38 -1.31 -2.52
N ALA A 50 5.70 -2.08 -1.48
CA ALA A 50 6.94 -1.91 -0.72
C ALA A 50 8.17 -2.14 -1.60
N ALA A 51 8.20 -3.23 -2.38
CA ALA A 51 9.32 -3.58 -3.23
C ALA A 51 9.50 -2.59 -4.41
N ALA A 52 8.41 -2.23 -5.09
CA ALA A 52 8.46 -1.39 -6.28
C ALA A 52 8.92 0.05 -5.99
N ASN A 53 8.53 0.61 -4.85
CA ASN A 53 8.92 1.96 -4.44
C ASN A 53 10.29 2.00 -3.77
N ASN A 54 10.92 0.85 -3.52
CA ASN A 54 12.27 0.74 -2.93
C ASN A 54 13.22 -0.11 -3.79
N LYS A 55 12.97 -0.21 -5.11
CA LYS A 55 13.77 -1.05 -6.03
C LYS A 55 15.28 -0.77 -5.94
N GLY A 56 15.68 0.50 -5.77
CA GLY A 56 17.09 0.88 -5.65
C GLY A 56 17.79 0.40 -4.38
N ALA A 57 17.03 -0.01 -3.36
CA ALA A 57 17.54 -0.55 -2.10
C ALA A 57 17.43 -2.07 -2.01
N LEU A 58 16.93 -2.74 -3.06
CA LEU A 58 16.70 -4.18 -3.11
C LEU A 58 17.58 -4.84 -4.16
N GLU A 59 18.16 -5.98 -3.80
CA GLU A 59 18.85 -6.86 -4.73
C GLU A 59 17.90 -7.98 -5.15
N PHE A 60 17.85 -8.25 -6.45
CA PHE A 60 17.02 -9.30 -7.03
C PHE A 60 17.91 -10.28 -7.77
N GLU A 61 17.65 -11.57 -7.61
CA GLU A 61 18.25 -12.60 -8.46
C GLU A 61 17.77 -12.47 -9.91
N ASP A 62 18.60 -12.86 -10.88
CA ASP A 62 18.31 -12.71 -12.32
C ASP A 62 17.01 -13.42 -12.76
N ALA A 63 16.69 -14.56 -12.15
CA ALA A 63 15.49 -15.34 -12.43
C ALA A 63 14.26 -14.93 -11.56
N SER A 64 14.34 -13.81 -10.83
CA SER A 64 13.29 -13.38 -9.93
C SER A 64 11.99 -13.04 -10.68
N VAL A 65 10.93 -13.77 -10.37
CA VAL A 65 9.57 -13.50 -10.87
C VAL A 65 9.09 -12.11 -10.45
N LEU A 66 9.44 -11.69 -9.23
CA LEU A 66 9.12 -10.36 -8.74
C LEU A 66 9.81 -9.28 -9.56
N LYS A 67 11.12 -9.43 -9.84
CA LYS A 67 11.86 -8.47 -10.68
C LYS A 67 11.23 -8.37 -12.06
N LYS A 68 10.95 -9.51 -12.70
CA LYS A 68 10.31 -9.55 -14.03
C LYS A 68 8.97 -8.82 -14.03
N PHE A 69 8.09 -9.13 -13.08
CA PHE A 69 6.80 -8.45 -12.95
C PHE A 69 6.97 -6.94 -12.78
N LEU A 70 7.88 -6.51 -11.90
CA LEU A 70 8.14 -5.11 -11.62
C LEU A 70 8.72 -4.34 -12.82
N ASP A 71 9.46 -5.00 -13.69
CA ASP A 71 10.02 -4.42 -14.92
C ASP A 71 8.96 -4.30 -16.02
N GLU A 72 8.17 -5.38 -16.23
CA GLU A 72 7.09 -5.41 -17.22
C GLU A 72 5.97 -4.40 -16.94
N THR A 73 5.77 -4.07 -15.67
CA THR A 73 4.69 -3.19 -15.20
C THR A 73 5.13 -1.77 -14.86
N ALA A 74 6.41 -1.44 -15.04
CA ALA A 74 6.98 -0.16 -14.63
C ALA A 74 6.25 1.04 -15.27
N SER A 75 5.88 0.94 -16.55
CA SER A 75 5.34 2.04 -17.36
C SER A 75 3.85 1.94 -17.66
N VAL A 76 3.12 1.01 -17.03
CA VAL A 76 1.68 0.82 -17.25
C VAL A 76 0.86 1.37 -16.09
N SER A 77 -0.43 1.58 -16.30
CA SER A 77 -1.32 2.19 -15.29
C SER A 77 -1.55 1.28 -14.07
N PRO A 78 -2.01 1.83 -12.94
CA PRO A 78 -2.41 1.03 -11.76
C PRO A 78 -3.44 -0.07 -12.05
N GLU A 79 -4.37 0.17 -12.99
CA GLU A 79 -5.37 -0.80 -13.44
C GLU A 79 -4.73 -1.92 -14.25
N GLU A 80 -3.84 -1.59 -15.19
CA GLU A 80 -3.17 -2.60 -16.02
C GLU A 80 -2.21 -3.45 -15.17
N ARG A 81 -1.54 -2.83 -14.18
CA ARG A 81 -0.78 -3.56 -13.15
C ARG A 81 -1.65 -4.58 -12.42
N ALA A 82 -2.87 -4.20 -12.02
CA ALA A 82 -3.80 -5.08 -11.33
C ALA A 82 -4.24 -6.26 -12.21
N LYS A 83 -4.56 -5.98 -13.48
CA LYS A 83 -4.93 -6.99 -14.47
C LYS A 83 -3.80 -7.99 -14.74
N GLN A 84 -2.55 -7.54 -14.77
CA GLN A 84 -1.41 -8.45 -14.90
C GLN A 84 -1.20 -9.29 -13.62
N LEU A 85 -1.52 -8.75 -12.45
CA LEU A 85 -1.46 -9.50 -11.18
C LEU A 85 -2.53 -10.59 -11.08
N GLU A 86 -3.74 -10.36 -11.63
CA GLU A 86 -4.86 -11.32 -11.65
C GLU A 86 -4.52 -12.68 -12.31
N GLY A 87 -3.53 -12.70 -13.20
CA GLY A 87 -3.03 -13.94 -13.81
C GLY A 87 -2.43 -14.93 -12.79
N ASN A 88 -2.10 -14.47 -11.58
CA ASN A 88 -1.47 -15.26 -10.52
C ASN A 88 -2.47 -15.51 -9.37
N LYS A 89 -3.31 -16.53 -9.50
CA LYS A 89 -4.38 -16.83 -8.52
C LYS A 89 -3.84 -17.37 -7.19
N ALA A 90 -4.30 -16.78 -6.09
CA ALA A 90 -4.23 -17.35 -4.73
C ALA A 90 -5.64 -17.67 -4.20
N ASP A 91 -5.72 -18.50 -3.17
CA ASP A 91 -6.93 -19.20 -2.72
C ASP A 91 -8.06 -18.28 -2.17
N GLN A 92 -9.31 -18.69 -2.35
CA GLN A 92 -10.52 -17.84 -2.25
C GLN A 92 -11.30 -17.97 -0.93
N GLY A 93 -10.66 -17.71 0.21
CA GLY A 93 -11.34 -17.60 1.52
C GLY A 93 -12.04 -16.24 1.74
N LYS A 94 -12.92 -16.11 2.74
CA LYS A 94 -13.41 -14.78 3.18
C LYS A 94 -12.49 -14.25 4.27
N VAL A 95 -11.79 -13.14 4.03
CA VAL A 95 -10.87 -12.52 4.99
C VAL A 95 -11.28 -11.06 5.22
N ASN A 96 -11.44 -10.67 6.49
CA ASN A 96 -11.81 -9.30 6.90
C ASN A 96 -10.57 -8.46 7.30
N PHE A 97 -9.41 -8.77 6.73
CA PHE A 97 -8.17 -8.04 6.97
C PHE A 97 -7.77 -7.28 5.72
N HIS A 98 -7.20 -6.11 5.94
CA HIS A 98 -6.71 -5.25 4.88
C HIS A 98 -5.28 -4.83 5.15
N PHE A 99 -4.49 -4.71 4.09
CA PHE A 99 -3.11 -4.28 4.14
C PHE A 99 -2.97 -2.93 3.45
N ILE A 100 -2.37 -1.99 4.17
CA ILE A 100 -1.93 -0.68 3.66
C ILE A 100 -0.41 -0.60 3.76
N THR A 101 0.22 0.06 2.78
CA THR A 101 1.69 0.19 2.74
C THR A 101 2.07 1.65 2.84
N PHE A 102 3.06 1.96 3.67
CA PHE A 102 3.64 3.31 3.72
C PHE A 102 5.00 3.29 3.01
N VAL A 103 5.28 4.32 2.22
CA VAL A 103 6.55 4.48 1.50
C VAL A 103 7.02 5.93 1.54
N ASN A 104 8.34 6.15 1.48
CA ASN A 104 8.93 7.45 1.27
C ASN A 104 9.36 7.56 -0.20
N VAL A 105 8.74 8.44 -0.96
CA VAL A 105 9.09 8.72 -2.37
C VAL A 105 9.27 10.23 -2.52
N ASP A 106 10.41 10.65 -3.06
CA ASP A 106 10.77 12.06 -3.24
C ASP A 106 10.64 12.92 -1.97
N GLY A 107 10.93 12.34 -0.80
CA GLY A 107 10.82 13.02 0.50
C GLY A 107 9.39 13.23 0.98
N GLN A 108 8.42 12.52 0.40
CA GLN A 108 7.01 12.57 0.80
C GLN A 108 6.55 11.18 1.28
N LEU A 109 5.74 11.18 2.33
CA LEU A 109 5.15 9.98 2.92
C LEU A 109 3.86 9.62 2.20
N TYR A 110 3.85 8.49 1.51
CA TYR A 110 2.68 7.98 0.82
C TYR A 110 2.07 6.78 1.54
N GLU A 111 0.75 6.77 1.68
CA GLU A 111 -0.07 5.59 1.98
C GLU A 111 -0.58 4.99 0.67
N LEU A 112 -0.31 3.71 0.48
CA LEU A 112 -0.69 2.92 -0.67
C LEU A 112 -1.71 1.86 -0.22
N ASP A 113 -2.98 2.17 -0.45
CA ASP A 113 -4.11 1.27 -0.28
C ASP A 113 -4.66 0.90 -1.67
N GLY A 114 -4.54 -0.37 -2.07
CA GLY A 114 -5.03 -0.82 -3.37
C GLY A 114 -6.55 -0.72 -3.56
N LYS A 115 -7.33 -0.51 -2.49
CA LYS A 115 -8.78 -0.25 -2.57
C LYS A 115 -9.12 1.23 -2.83
N LEU A 116 -8.15 2.13 -2.75
CA LEU A 116 -8.31 3.53 -3.11
C LEU A 116 -8.05 3.75 -4.61
N GLU A 117 -8.59 4.84 -5.14
CA GLU A 117 -8.33 5.26 -6.51
C GLU A 117 -6.89 5.75 -6.70
N HIS A 118 -6.32 6.40 -5.68
CA HIS A 118 -5.03 7.06 -5.72
C HIS A 118 -4.23 6.88 -4.42
N PRO A 119 -2.88 6.94 -4.46
CA PRO A 119 -2.05 7.09 -3.27
C PRO A 119 -2.45 8.30 -2.42
N VAL A 120 -2.33 8.18 -1.10
CA VAL A 120 -2.55 9.30 -0.17
C VAL A 120 -1.21 9.91 0.21
N ASN A 121 -1.00 11.18 -0.09
CA ASN A 121 0.18 11.91 0.37
C ASN A 121 -0.08 12.50 1.76
N HIS A 122 0.70 12.07 2.75
CA HIS A 122 0.63 12.53 4.14
C HIS A 122 1.63 13.66 4.46
N GLY A 123 2.29 14.21 3.44
CA GLY A 123 3.24 15.31 3.55
C GLY A 123 4.69 14.85 3.66
N THR A 124 5.56 15.79 4.04
CA THR A 124 7.01 15.61 3.99
C THR A 124 7.52 14.64 5.04
N THR A 125 8.46 13.80 4.65
CA THR A 125 9.23 12.95 5.55
C THR A 125 10.68 12.86 5.09
N THR A 126 11.50 12.15 5.87
CA THR A 126 12.90 11.85 5.54
C THR A 126 13.17 10.38 5.84
N GLU A 127 14.27 9.80 5.33
CA GLU A 127 14.63 8.42 5.66
C GLU A 127 14.70 8.17 7.17
N ALA A 128 15.26 9.12 7.93
CA ALA A 128 15.40 9.00 9.39
C ALA A 128 14.05 9.14 10.13
N ALA A 129 13.13 9.96 9.62
CA ALA A 129 11.83 10.21 10.25
C ALA A 129 10.73 9.23 9.79
N PHE A 130 10.92 8.58 8.63
CA PHE A 130 9.90 7.82 7.91
C PHE A 130 9.16 6.80 8.78
N VAL A 131 9.89 6.01 9.57
CA VAL A 131 9.27 5.00 10.44
C VAL A 131 8.39 5.66 11.50
N MET A 132 8.86 6.75 12.11
CA MET A 132 8.11 7.47 13.15
C MET A 132 6.91 8.20 12.57
N ASP A 133 7.03 8.80 11.38
CA ASP A 133 5.93 9.48 10.71
C ASP A 133 4.86 8.50 10.26
N SER A 134 5.26 7.35 9.68
CA SER A 134 4.35 6.25 9.37
C SER A 134 3.64 5.72 10.61
N ALA A 135 4.37 5.55 11.73
CA ALA A 135 3.80 5.08 12.99
C ALA A 135 2.76 6.05 13.58
N LYS A 136 2.91 7.37 13.39
CA LYS A 136 1.89 8.36 13.81
C LYS A 136 0.58 8.12 13.05
N ILE A 137 0.65 7.85 11.75
CA ILE A 137 -0.55 7.56 10.94
C ILE A 137 -1.15 6.21 11.33
N CYS A 138 -0.33 5.16 11.46
CA CYS A 138 -0.77 3.84 11.94
C CYS A 138 -1.53 3.94 13.27
N ARG A 139 -1.05 4.79 14.18
CA ARG A 139 -1.70 5.03 15.47
C ARG A 139 -3.10 5.61 15.31
N GLN A 140 -3.32 6.52 14.34
CA GLN A 140 -4.66 7.06 14.07
C GLN A 140 -5.64 5.97 13.63
N PHE A 141 -5.19 4.95 12.88
CA PHE A 141 -6.05 3.81 12.54
C PHE A 141 -6.45 3.01 13.77
N VAL A 142 -5.50 2.73 14.67
CA VAL A 142 -5.77 1.96 15.91
C VAL A 142 -6.62 2.75 16.90
N GLU A 143 -6.37 4.05 17.06
CA GLU A 143 -7.09 4.89 18.03
C GLU A 143 -8.56 5.16 17.65
N ARG A 144 -8.92 5.01 16.37
CA ARG A 144 -10.31 5.13 15.92
C ARG A 144 -11.17 3.97 16.40
N GLU A 145 -10.66 2.75 16.36
CA GLU A 145 -11.36 1.56 16.83
C GLU A 145 -10.79 1.12 18.20
N LYS A 146 -11.16 1.84 19.26
CA LYS A 146 -10.60 1.68 20.62
C LYS A 146 -10.68 0.26 21.20
N ASP A 147 -11.60 -0.56 20.71
CA ASP A 147 -11.82 -1.95 21.15
C ASP A 147 -11.28 -2.99 20.15
N GLU A 148 -10.66 -2.55 19.04
CA GLU A 148 -10.13 -3.44 18.01
C GLU A 148 -8.63 -3.71 18.21
N MET A 149 -8.32 -4.93 18.67
CA MET A 149 -6.96 -5.36 18.96
C MET A 149 -6.30 -6.12 17.79
N ARG A 150 -7.04 -6.38 16.69
CA ARG A 150 -6.56 -7.18 15.56
C ARG A 150 -5.86 -6.32 14.51
N PHE A 151 -4.71 -5.77 14.86
CA PHE A 151 -3.80 -5.13 13.93
C PHE A 151 -2.41 -5.78 13.98
N SER A 152 -1.62 -5.56 12.94
CA SER A 152 -0.21 -5.93 12.91
C SER A 152 0.56 -4.96 12.04
N ALA A 153 1.78 -4.62 12.42
CA ALA A 153 2.68 -3.81 11.61
C ALA A 153 4.00 -4.56 11.40
N VAL A 154 4.51 -4.47 10.18
CA VAL A 154 5.82 -5.00 9.79
C VAL A 154 6.57 -3.86 9.10
N ALA A 155 7.87 -3.78 9.34
CA ALA A 155 8.77 -2.85 8.67
C ALA A 155 9.75 -3.63 7.81
N LEU A 156 9.94 -3.19 6.56
CA LEU A 156 11.00 -3.71 5.71
C LEU A 156 12.28 -2.93 6.04
N CYS A 157 13.25 -3.61 6.63
CA CYS A 157 14.50 -3.01 7.07
C CYS A 157 15.68 -3.79 6.49
N LYS A 158 16.80 -3.09 6.27
CA LYS A 158 18.07 -3.76 6.00
C LYS A 158 18.46 -4.58 7.24
N ALA A 159 18.78 -5.85 7.02
CA ALA A 159 19.20 -6.78 8.07
C ALA A 159 20.58 -6.44 8.64
#